data_AF-A0A3A9VK24-F1
#
_entry.id   AF-A0A3A9VK24-F1
#
_cell.length_a   1.000
_cell.length_b   1.000
_cell.length_c   1.000
_cell.angle_alpha   90.00
_cell.angle_beta   90.00
_cell.angle_gamma   90.00
#
_symmetry.space_group_name_H-M   'P 1'
#
loop_
_entity.id
_entity.type
_entity.pdbx_description
1 polymer ?
#
loop_
_entity_poly.entity_id
_entity_poly.type
_entity_poly.pdbx_seq_one_letter_code
_entity_poly.pdbx_strand_id
1 'polypeptide(L)'
;MRGLQKNIRIIFGVVLFYLLNKFIVRPYILKGDFIEELNILVLSFPNLCEAIVGSLFLTNVGLIANAKILKTNEIYIYSIAIIFASIYVILQELKIHNLGGENVYDHYDVLFSVVGLLITFIFLVIDKPKWMSNE
;
A
#
# COMPACT_ATOMS: atom_id res chain seq x y z
N MET A 1 -4.51 20.03 6.98
CA MET A 1 -4.59 18.81 7.81
C MET A 1 -5.61 17.75 7.33
N ARG A 2 -6.79 18.12 6.77
CA ARG A 2 -7.83 17.15 6.38
C ARG A 2 -7.37 16.05 5.39
N GLY A 3 -6.51 16.39 4.42
CA GLY A 3 -5.98 15.41 3.44
C GLY A 3 -5.12 14.32 4.09
N LEU A 4 -4.16 14.69 4.94
CA LEU A 4 -3.34 13.70 5.66
C LEU A 4 -4.19 12.84 6.62
N GLN A 5 -5.15 13.45 7.31
CA GLN A 5 -6.08 12.70 8.17
C GLN A 5 -6.88 11.66 7.37
N LYS A 6 -7.28 12.00 6.13
CA LYS A 6 -7.95 11.05 5.23
C LYS A 6 -7.02 9.89 4.87
N ASN A 7 -5.77 10.17 4.48
CA ASN A 7 -4.78 9.12 4.21
C ASN A 7 -4.56 8.21 5.42
N ILE A 8 -4.43 8.78 6.62
CA ILE A 8 -4.27 8.00 7.86
C ILE A 8 -5.49 7.11 8.11
N ARG A 9 -6.71 7.62 7.93
CA ARG A 9 -7.95 6.81 8.08
C ARG A 9 -7.97 5.65 7.08
N ILE A 10 -7.57 5.89 5.83
CA ILE A 10 -7.47 4.84 4.81
C ILE A 10 -6.44 3.79 5.23
N ILE A 11 -5.24 4.21 5.69
CA ILE A 11 -4.21 3.29 6.20
C ILE A 11 -4.79 2.41 7.32
N PHE A 12 -5.45 3.01 8.32
CA PHE A 12 -6.08 2.23 9.40
C PHE A 12 -7.14 1.25 8.87
N GLY A 13 -7.96 1.66 7.91
CA GLY A 13 -8.94 0.79 7.28
C GLY A 13 -8.28 -0.39 6.54
N VAL A 14 -7.25 -0.13 5.73
CA VAL A 14 -6.51 -1.16 5.00
C VAL A 14 -5.81 -2.12 5.95
N VAL A 15 -5.18 -1.62 7.01
CA VAL A 15 -4.57 -2.47 8.05
C VAL A 15 -5.62 -3.33 8.75
N LEU A 16 -6.80 -2.78 9.06
CA LEU A 16 -7.88 -3.58 9.63
C LEU A 16 -8.30 -4.71 8.68
N PHE A 17 -8.49 -4.42 7.39
CA PHE A 17 -8.82 -5.45 6.40
C PHE A 17 -7.70 -6.48 6.22
N TYR A 18 -6.44 -6.06 6.24
CA TYR A 18 -5.30 -6.98 6.25
C TYR A 18 -5.37 -7.95 7.43
N LEU A 19 -5.63 -7.45 8.64
CA LEU A 19 -5.71 -8.28 9.85
C LEU A 19 -6.91 -9.25 9.78
N LEU A 20 -8.07 -8.77 9.32
CA LEU A 20 -9.25 -9.62 9.12
C LEU A 20 -8.97 -10.71 8.08
N ASN A 21 -8.31 -10.38 6.97
CA ASN A 21 -7.90 -11.37 5.99
C ASN A 21 -6.94 -12.39 6.61
N LYS A 22 -5.89 -11.93 7.29
CA LYS A 22 -4.85 -12.78 7.87
C LYS A 22 -5.38 -13.76 8.92
N PHE A 23 -6.23 -13.29 9.83
CA PHE A 23 -6.63 -14.08 10.99
C PHE A 23 -8.00 -14.75 10.86
N ILE A 24 -8.86 -14.30 9.95
CA ILE A 24 -10.23 -14.81 9.83
C ILE A 24 -10.46 -15.41 8.44
N VAL A 25 -10.33 -14.60 7.39
CA VAL A 25 -10.75 -15.01 6.04
C VAL A 25 -9.82 -16.05 5.45
N ARG A 26 -8.50 -15.79 5.41
CA ARG A 26 -7.49 -16.70 4.88
C ARG A 26 -7.54 -18.09 5.52
N PRO A 27 -7.51 -18.26 6.86
CA PRO A 27 -7.57 -19.60 7.45
C PRO A 27 -8.91 -20.30 7.24
N TYR A 28 -10.01 -19.56 7.08
CA TYR A 28 -11.31 -20.14 6.75
C TYR A 28 -11.35 -20.67 5.31
N ILE A 29 -10.84 -19.88 4.35
CA ILE A 29 -10.82 -20.27 2.94
C ILE A 29 -9.83 -21.40 2.70
N LEU A 30 -8.60 -21.33 3.22
CA LEU A 30 -7.58 -22.36 2.96
C LEU A 30 -7.88 -23.72 3.64
N LYS A 31 -8.77 -23.76 4.63
CA LYS A 31 -9.22 -25.01 5.26
C LYS A 31 -10.47 -25.59 4.61
N GLY A 32 -11.21 -24.79 3.86
CA GLY A 32 -12.35 -25.26 3.09
C GLY A 32 -11.91 -25.69 1.69
N ASP A 33 -12.67 -26.59 1.06
CA ASP A 33 -12.52 -26.91 -0.36
C ASP A 33 -13.17 -25.81 -1.23
N PHE A 34 -12.64 -24.60 -1.13
CA PHE A 34 -13.05 -23.48 -1.99
C PHE A 34 -12.29 -23.50 -3.33
N ILE A 35 -12.81 -22.75 -4.30
CA ILE A 35 -12.20 -22.62 -5.63
C ILE A 35 -10.82 -21.95 -5.57
N GLU A 36 -9.96 -22.29 -6.52
CA GLU A 36 -8.56 -21.86 -6.55
C GLU A 36 -8.40 -20.33 -6.63
N GLU A 37 -9.31 -19.64 -7.32
CA GLU A 37 -9.29 -18.19 -7.46
C GLU A 37 -9.47 -17.48 -6.11
N LEU A 38 -10.26 -18.06 -5.19
CA LEU A 38 -10.42 -17.52 -3.84
C LEU A 38 -9.15 -17.73 -3.00
N ASN A 39 -8.44 -18.84 -3.21
CA ASN A 39 -7.14 -19.08 -2.56
C ASN A 39 -6.13 -18.02 -2.99
N ILE A 40 -6.00 -17.80 -4.31
CA ILE A 40 -5.13 -16.76 -4.86
C ILE A 40 -5.48 -15.39 -4.27
N LEU A 41 -6.77 -15.04 -4.25
CA LEU A 41 -7.24 -13.77 -3.72
C LEU A 41 -6.79 -13.54 -2.26
N VAL A 42 -7.03 -14.51 -1.36
CA VAL A 42 -6.68 -14.31 0.07
C VAL A 42 -5.19 -14.38 0.34
N LEU A 43 -4.44 -15.09 -0.51
CA LEU A 43 -2.98 -15.21 -0.42
C LEU A 43 -2.27 -13.94 -0.91
N SER A 44 -2.73 -13.34 -2.00
CA SER A 44 -2.17 -12.10 -2.57
C SER A 44 -2.77 -10.82 -1.97
N PHE A 45 -3.89 -10.96 -1.26
CA PHE A 45 -4.48 -10.06 -0.25
C PHE A 45 -3.49 -9.05 0.38
N PRO A 46 -2.58 -9.59 1.21
CA PRO A 46 -1.50 -8.88 1.88
C PRO A 46 -0.72 -7.89 1.00
N ASN A 47 -0.31 -8.31 -0.20
CA ASN A 47 0.60 -7.54 -1.05
C ASN A 47 -0.07 -6.29 -1.64
N LEU A 48 -1.38 -6.37 -1.89
CA LEU A 48 -2.18 -5.20 -2.23
C LEU A 48 -2.28 -4.21 -1.05
N CYS A 49 -2.52 -4.73 0.16
CA CYS A 49 -2.59 -3.90 1.37
C CYS A 49 -1.26 -3.19 1.64
N GLU A 50 -0.14 -3.92 1.55
CA GLU A 50 1.22 -3.40 1.77
C GLU A 50 1.57 -2.30 0.76
N ALA A 51 1.25 -2.50 -0.53
CA ALA A 51 1.46 -1.49 -1.56
C ALA A 51 0.68 -0.20 -1.26
N ILE A 52 -0.59 -0.29 -0.84
CA ILE A 52 -1.42 0.88 -0.49
C ILE A 52 -0.86 1.59 0.74
N VAL A 53 -0.58 0.84 1.82
CA VAL A 53 -0.07 1.39 3.08
C VAL A 53 1.28 2.07 2.87
N GLY A 54 2.23 1.39 2.21
CA GLY A 54 3.56 1.93 1.93
C GLY A 54 3.50 3.22 1.11
N SER A 55 2.67 3.24 0.06
CA SER A 55 2.51 4.40 -0.81
C SER A 55 1.91 5.61 -0.08
N LEU A 56 0.83 5.40 0.68
CA LEU A 56 0.19 6.49 1.44
C LEU A 56 1.08 6.97 2.59
N PHE A 57 1.79 6.06 3.25
CA PHE A 57 2.74 6.41 4.31
C PHE A 57 3.88 7.28 3.78
N LEU A 58 4.55 6.84 2.71
CA LEU A 58 5.63 7.61 2.08
C LEU A 58 5.13 8.94 1.53
N THR A 59 3.92 8.98 0.98
CA THR A 59 3.30 10.24 0.53
C THR A 59 3.10 11.21 1.69
N ASN A 60 2.59 10.75 2.83
CA ASN A 60 2.40 11.60 4.01
C ASN A 60 3.73 12.15 4.52
N VAL A 61 4.77 11.31 4.61
CA VAL A 61 6.13 11.73 4.98
C VAL A 61 6.66 12.76 3.99
N GLY A 62 6.54 12.49 2.69
CA GLY A 62 6.97 13.39 1.62
C GLY A 62 6.25 14.73 1.64
N LEU A 63 4.93 14.76 1.91
CA LEU A 63 4.16 16.00 2.02
C LEU A 63 4.58 16.85 3.22
N ILE A 64 4.89 16.21 4.36
CA ILE A 64 5.43 16.90 5.54
C ILE A 64 6.81 17.49 5.23
N ALA A 65 7.69 16.72 4.60
CA ALA A 65 9.01 17.19 4.17
C ALA A 65 8.90 18.32 3.12
N ASN A 66 7.93 18.22 2.22
CA ASN A 66 7.69 19.23 1.19
C ASN A 66 7.30 20.58 1.79
N ALA A 67 6.42 20.57 2.79
CA ALA A 67 5.99 21.78 3.47
C ALA A 67 7.13 22.48 4.24
N LYS A 68 8.05 21.70 4.81
CA LYS A 68 9.13 22.24 5.65
C LYS A 68 10.40 22.60 4.87
N ILE A 69 10.73 21.83 3.84
CA ILE A 69 12.06 21.84 3.22
C ILE A 69 11.99 21.99 1.69
N LEU A 70 11.27 21.11 1.00
CA LEU A 70 11.44 20.96 -0.46
C LEU A 70 10.69 22.01 -1.29
N LYS A 71 9.49 22.44 -0.86
CA LYS A 71 8.65 23.45 -1.55
C LYS A 71 8.44 23.17 -3.06
N THR A 72 8.28 21.91 -3.44
CA THR A 72 8.01 21.46 -4.82
C THR A 72 6.53 21.13 -5.05
N ASN A 73 6.17 20.85 -6.29
CA ASN A 73 4.82 20.42 -6.67
C ASN A 73 4.50 19.04 -6.05
N GLU A 74 3.31 18.91 -5.48
CA GLU A 74 2.86 17.71 -4.80
C GLU A 74 2.83 16.48 -5.71
N ILE A 75 2.63 16.66 -7.03
CA ILE A 75 2.64 15.55 -7.99
C ILE A 75 4.00 14.82 -8.02
N TYR A 76 5.11 15.54 -7.82
CA TYR A 76 6.44 14.94 -7.75
C TYR A 76 6.58 14.12 -6.47
N ILE A 77 6.01 14.60 -5.36
CA ILE A 77 6.00 13.88 -4.09
C ILE A 77 5.23 12.56 -4.24
N TYR A 78 4.06 12.58 -4.87
CA TYR A 78 3.26 11.39 -5.11
C TYR A 78 4.01 10.39 -5.99
N SER A 79 4.60 10.87 -7.07
CA SER A 79 5.34 10.03 -8.03
C SER A 79 6.55 9.37 -7.37
N ILE A 80 7.33 10.12 -6.60
CA ILE A 80 8.49 9.61 -5.87
C ILE A 80 8.07 8.58 -4.82
N ALA A 81 6.99 8.84 -4.07
CA ALA A 81 6.47 7.91 -3.08
C ALA A 81 6.03 6.58 -3.71
N ILE A 82 5.34 6.61 -4.86
CA ILE A 82 4.97 5.43 -5.62
C ILE A 82 6.20 4.67 -6.12
N ILE A 83 7.22 5.37 -6.63
CA ILE A 83 8.46 4.73 -7.08
C ILE A 83 9.14 3.98 -5.92
N PHE A 84 9.32 4.63 -4.76
CA PHE A 84 9.94 3.97 -3.61
C PHE A 84 9.10 2.82 -3.07
N ALA A 85 7.77 2.97 -3.00
CA ALA A 85 6.88 1.88 -2.62
C ALA A 85 6.96 0.71 -3.61
N SER A 86 7.02 0.99 -4.91
CA SER A 86 7.14 -0.04 -5.95
C SER A 86 8.45 -0.81 -5.85
N ILE A 87 9.57 -0.11 -5.64
CA ILE A 87 10.87 -0.74 -5.39
C ILE A 87 10.77 -1.63 -4.16
N TYR A 88 10.21 -1.14 -3.06
CA TYR A 88 10.07 -1.92 -1.84
C TYR A 88 9.30 -3.23 -2.05
N VAL A 89 8.08 -3.16 -2.59
CA VAL A 89 7.22 -4.34 -2.75
C VAL A 89 7.76 -5.30 -3.80
N ILE A 90 8.29 -4.81 -4.93
CA ILE A 90 8.85 -5.69 -5.98
C ILE A 90 10.11 -6.40 -5.47
N LEU A 91 11.01 -5.69 -4.80
CA LEU A 91 12.21 -6.32 -4.23
C LEU A 91 11.86 -7.33 -3.12
N GLN A 92 10.75 -7.11 -2.42
CA GLN A 92 10.24 -8.06 -1.43
C GLN A 92 9.80 -9.36 -2.11
N GLU A 93 8.98 -9.27 -3.16
CA GLU A 93 8.51 -10.44 -3.90
C GLU A 93 9.64 -11.20 -4.58
N LEU A 94 10.64 -10.49 -5.11
CA LEU A 94 11.84 -11.09 -5.68
C LEU A 94 12.79 -11.69 -4.62
N LYS A 95 12.40 -11.68 -3.34
CA LYS A 95 13.19 -12.17 -2.19
C LYS A 95 14.57 -11.55 -2.05
N ILE A 96 14.76 -10.35 -2.59
CA ILE A 96 15.99 -9.58 -2.41
C ILE A 96 16.05 -9.07 -0.97
N HIS A 97 14.88 -8.81 -0.36
CA HIS A 97 14.72 -8.69 1.08
C HIS A 97 13.45 -9.42 1.52
N ASN A 98 13.41 -9.94 2.75
CA ASN A 98 12.29 -10.71 3.29
C ASN A 98 11.74 -10.06 4.58
N LEU A 99 11.51 -8.75 4.55
CA LEU A 99 11.00 -8.03 5.71
C LEU A 99 9.55 -8.42 6.08
N GLY A 100 8.81 -9.03 5.14
CA GLY A 100 7.47 -9.59 5.33
C GLY A 100 7.42 -11.04 5.85
N GLY A 101 8.55 -11.72 5.99
CA GLY A 101 8.66 -13.13 6.39
C GLY A 101 9.04 -14.08 5.26
N GLU A 102 8.80 -15.38 5.43
CA GLU A 102 9.09 -16.40 4.41
C GLU A 102 7.99 -16.45 3.33
N ASN A 103 7.98 -15.43 2.45
CA ASN A 103 7.14 -15.48 1.25
C ASN A 103 7.78 -16.42 0.22
N VAL A 104 6.94 -17.18 -0.50
CA VAL A 104 7.29 -17.90 -1.71
C VAL A 104 6.91 -17.00 -2.88
N TYR A 105 7.80 -16.87 -3.87
CA TYR A 105 7.52 -16.01 -5.02
C TYR A 105 6.26 -16.49 -5.76
N ASP A 106 5.31 -15.58 -5.94
CA ASP A 106 4.08 -15.78 -6.71
C ASP A 106 3.86 -14.58 -7.67
N HIS A 107 3.52 -14.86 -8.91
CA HIS A 107 3.22 -13.82 -9.90
C HIS A 107 1.97 -13.03 -9.54
N TYR A 108 1.00 -13.65 -8.85
CA TYR A 108 -0.20 -12.97 -8.38
C TYR A 108 0.13 -11.94 -7.29
N ASP A 109 1.16 -12.19 -6.47
CA ASP A 109 1.60 -11.24 -5.44
C ASP A 109 2.13 -9.96 -6.05
N VAL A 110 2.99 -10.08 -7.08
CA VAL A 110 3.47 -8.94 -7.88
C VAL A 110 2.30 -8.19 -8.51
N LEU A 111 1.33 -8.90 -9.11
CA LEU A 111 0.16 -8.29 -9.72
C LEU A 111 -0.65 -7.49 -8.70
N PHE A 112 -0.91 -8.04 -7.52
CA PHE A 112 -1.67 -7.39 -6.46
C PHE A 112 -0.95 -6.15 -5.91
N SER A 113 0.38 -6.19 -5.79
CA SER A 113 1.18 -5.01 -5.48
C SER A 113 1.03 -3.92 -6.54
N VAL A 114 1.14 -4.27 -7.83
CA VAL A 114 0.97 -3.31 -8.95
C VAL A 114 -0.43 -2.68 -8.92
N VAL A 115 -1.47 -3.48 -8.69
CA VAL A 115 -2.84 -2.97 -8.54
C VAL A 115 -2.94 -2.01 -7.35
N GLY A 116 -2.37 -2.35 -6.20
CA GLY A 116 -2.34 -1.47 -5.01
C GLY A 116 -1.63 -0.13 -5.27
N LEU A 117 -0.50 -0.15 -5.99
CA LEU A 117 0.23 1.05 -6.40
C LEU A 117 -0.62 1.94 -7.32
N LEU A 118 -1.25 1.35 -8.34
CA LEU A 118 -2.09 2.08 -9.30
C LEU A 118 -3.31 2.71 -8.62
N ILE A 119 -4.03 1.94 -7.79
CA ILE A 119 -5.18 2.43 -7.02
C ILE A 119 -4.75 3.62 -6.16
N THR A 120 -3.62 3.51 -5.48
CA THR A 120 -3.12 4.59 -4.61
C THR A 120 -2.73 5.83 -5.40
N PHE A 121 -2.03 5.66 -6.53
CA PHE A 121 -1.65 6.79 -7.37
C PHE A 121 -2.86 7.53 -7.93
N ILE A 122 -3.86 6.81 -8.46
CA ILE A 122 -5.11 7.39 -8.94
C ILE A 122 -5.81 8.15 -7.81
N PHE A 123 -5.92 7.53 -6.63
CA PHE A 123 -6.50 8.17 -5.45
C PHE A 123 -5.79 9.49 -5.10
N LEU A 124 -4.45 9.51 -5.07
CA LEU A 124 -3.67 10.71 -4.75
C LEU A 124 -3.85 11.83 -5.79
N VAL A 125 -3.92 11.48 -7.08
CA VAL A 125 -4.13 12.46 -8.16
C VAL A 125 -5.53 13.07 -8.12
N ILE A 126 -6.54 12.29 -7.70
CA ILE A 126 -7.92 12.77 -7.56
C ILE A 126 -8.10 13.61 -6.29
N ASP A 127 -7.67 13.10 -5.13
CA ASP A 127 -7.87 13.75 -3.84
C ASP A 127 -6.95 14.96 -3.62
N LYS A 128 -5.73 14.92 -4.20
CA LYS A 128 -4.68 15.94 -4.09
C LYS A 128 -4.45 16.38 -2.63
N PRO A 129 -4.09 15.45 -1.73
CA PRO A 129 -3.90 15.79 -0.33
C PRO A 129 -2.75 16.78 -0.16
N LYS A 130 -3.00 17.83 0.62
CA LYS A 130 -2.01 18.87 0.94
C LYS A 130 -1.73 18.96 2.43
N TRP A 131 -0.47 19.25 2.75
CA TRP A 131 -0.13 19.79 4.05
C TRP A 131 -0.58 21.26 4.09
N MET A 132 -1.39 21.60 5.09
CA MET A 132 -1.67 23.00 5.42
C MET A 132 -1.06 23.21 6.80
N SER A 133 0.00 24.02 6.88
CA SER A 133 0.45 24.54 8.16
C SER A 133 -0.59 25.55 8.63
N ASN A 134 -1.00 25.44 9.89
CA ASN A 134 -1.63 26.56 10.58
C ASN A 134 -0.48 27.50 10.97
N GLU A 135 -0.09 28.38 10.07
CA GLU A 135 0.64 29.60 10.42
C GLU A 135 -0.35 30.76 10.41
#